data_AF-A0A2A2G8L8-F1
#
_entry.id   AF-A0A2A2G8L8-F1
#
_cell.length_a   1.000
_cell.length_b   1.000
_cell.length_c   1.000
_cell.angle_alpha   90.00
_cell.angle_beta   90.00
_cell.angle_gamma   90.00
#
_symmetry.space_group_name_H-M   'P 1'
#
loop_
_entity.id
_entity.type
_entity.pdbx_description
1 polymer ?
#
loop_
_entity_poly.entity_id
_entity_poly.type
_entity_poly.pdbx_seq_one_letter_code
_entity_poly.pdbx_strand_id
1 'polypeptide(L)'
;MDRDEQRIRSAAAPAATSDRSYVDWGAILAGTVVAVALSAVFTAFGAAVGLGSISARPGEGLGFGSVILTGLFVVVTMVLAYMAGGYIAGRMRRRVDGSSPEESAARDGIHGLAVWGVGTIAGSIMLASAVSGTLNAAGSAASTAVEAAGSAVGGVAQGVGAVAGV
;
A
#
# COMPACT_ATOMS: atom_id res chain seq x y z
N MET A 1 50.54 -19.51 38.11
CA MET A 1 50.32 -18.09 37.75
C MET A 1 49.49 -17.90 36.48
N ASP A 2 49.32 -18.90 35.61
CA ASP A 2 48.64 -18.67 34.30
C ASP A 2 47.11 -18.59 34.30
N ARG A 3 46.39 -19.19 35.26
CA ARG A 3 44.91 -19.26 35.20
C ARG A 3 44.23 -17.96 35.60
N ASP A 4 44.82 -17.21 36.52
CA ASP A 4 44.25 -15.95 36.99
C ASP A 4 44.49 -14.85 35.97
N GLU A 5 45.65 -14.85 35.30
CA GLU A 5 45.90 -13.99 34.15
C GLU A 5 45.02 -14.36 32.96
N GLN A 6 44.75 -15.65 32.69
CA GLN A 6 43.77 -16.04 31.67
C GLN A 6 42.36 -15.58 32.02
N ARG A 7 41.93 -15.65 33.30
CA ARG A 7 40.62 -15.11 33.72
C ARG A 7 40.54 -13.60 33.55
N ILE A 8 41.61 -12.87 33.90
CA ILE A 8 41.67 -11.41 33.74
C ILE A 8 41.70 -11.03 32.25
N ARG A 9 42.44 -11.77 31.41
CA ARG A 9 42.48 -11.56 29.96
C ARG A 9 41.16 -11.96 29.26
N SER A 10 40.47 -13.00 29.73
CA SER A 10 39.13 -13.38 29.25
C SER A 10 38.04 -12.40 29.71
N ALA A 11 38.18 -11.80 30.90
CA ALA A 11 37.31 -10.73 31.39
C ALA A 11 37.60 -9.37 30.72
N ALA A 12 38.83 -9.18 30.23
CA ALA A 12 39.28 -7.98 29.52
C ALA A 12 39.23 -8.11 27.99
N ALA A 13 38.69 -9.21 27.45
CA ALA A 13 38.24 -9.19 26.07
C ALA A 13 37.21 -8.06 25.99
N PRO A 14 37.44 -6.98 25.21
CA PRO A 14 36.45 -5.93 25.07
C PRO A 14 35.18 -6.66 24.66
N ALA A 15 34.13 -6.57 25.50
CA ALA A 15 32.80 -7.02 25.12
C ALA A 15 32.59 -6.39 23.76
N ALA A 16 32.58 -7.21 22.70
CA ALA A 16 32.63 -6.71 21.34
C ALA A 16 31.47 -5.74 21.22
N THR A 17 31.77 -4.44 21.29
CA THR A 17 30.78 -3.38 21.22
C THR A 17 30.29 -3.51 19.81
N SER A 18 29.25 -4.31 19.63
CA SER A 18 28.77 -4.60 18.32
C SER A 18 28.22 -3.28 17.83
N ASP A 19 28.95 -2.63 16.93
CA ASP A 19 28.55 -1.50 16.08
C ASP A 19 27.36 -1.93 15.19
N ARG A 20 26.31 -2.46 15.82
CA ARG A 20 25.12 -2.96 15.16
C ARG A 20 24.11 -1.83 15.24
N SER A 21 23.83 -1.28 14.06
CA SER A 21 22.79 -0.30 13.81
C SER A 21 21.54 -0.55 14.66
N TYR A 22 21.05 0.52 15.30
CA TYR A 22 19.76 0.57 15.99
C TYR A 22 18.56 0.42 15.05
N VAL A 23 18.78 0.56 13.73
CA VAL A 23 17.76 0.41 12.71
C VAL A 23 17.69 -1.06 12.29
N ASP A 24 16.57 -1.70 12.60
CA ASP A 24 16.29 -3.07 12.17
C ASP A 24 15.48 -3.06 10.86
N TRP A 25 16.19 -3.03 9.73
CA TRP A 25 15.56 -3.02 8.40
C TRP A 25 14.69 -4.24 8.14
N GLY A 26 15.05 -5.41 8.67
CA GLY A 26 14.24 -6.61 8.52
C GLY A 26 12.86 -6.44 9.17
N ALA A 27 12.82 -5.86 10.37
CA ALA A 27 11.58 -5.55 11.07
C ALA A 27 10.75 -4.47 10.35
N ILE A 28 11.41 -3.42 9.84
CA ILE A 28 10.74 -2.35 9.08
C ILE A 28 10.10 -2.93 7.82
N LEU A 29 10.84 -3.70 7.02
CA LEU A 29 10.32 -4.29 5.79
C LEU A 29 9.17 -5.26 6.07
N ALA A 30 9.27 -6.11 7.11
CA ALA A 30 8.18 -7.00 7.50
C ALA A 30 6.92 -6.22 7.89
N GLY A 31 7.06 -5.16 8.68
CA GLY A 31 5.95 -4.27 9.04
C GLY A 31 5.35 -3.55 7.83
N THR A 32 6.18 -3.07 6.92
CA THR A 32 5.73 -2.42 5.67
C THR A 32 4.96 -3.37 4.78
N VAL A 33 5.40 -4.63 4.63
CA VAL A 33 4.66 -5.63 3.85
C VAL A 33 3.26 -5.83 4.41
N VAL A 34 3.12 -5.93 5.74
CA VAL A 34 1.80 -6.05 6.39
C VAL A 34 0.95 -4.81 6.15
N ALA A 35 1.51 -3.61 6.32
CA ALA A 35 0.80 -2.36 6.08
C ALA A 35 0.30 -2.28 4.63
N VAL A 36 1.16 -2.54 3.65
CA VAL A 36 0.83 -2.50 2.22
C VAL A 36 -0.23 -3.54 1.87
N ALA A 37 -0.13 -4.76 2.41
CA ALA A 37 -1.12 -5.80 2.18
C ALA A 37 -2.51 -5.41 2.71
N LEU A 38 -2.57 -4.85 3.93
CA LEU A 38 -3.82 -4.36 4.51
C LEU A 38 -4.39 -3.19 3.71
N SER A 39 -3.54 -2.22 3.33
CA SER A 39 -3.95 -1.12 2.45
C SER A 39 -4.55 -1.63 1.15
N ALA A 40 -3.92 -2.60 0.49
CA ALA A 40 -4.43 -3.19 -0.75
C ALA A 40 -5.81 -3.83 -0.56
N VAL A 41 -6.01 -4.58 0.53
CA VAL A 41 -7.32 -5.19 0.87
C VAL A 41 -8.39 -4.13 1.11
N PHE A 42 -8.09 -3.11 1.92
CA PHE A 42 -9.05 -2.03 2.20
C PHE A 42 -9.36 -1.19 0.97
N THR A 43 -8.37 -0.92 0.12
CA THR A 43 -8.58 -0.24 -1.16
C THR A 43 -9.47 -1.06 -2.08
N ALA A 44 -9.22 -2.37 -2.23
CA ALA A 44 -10.05 -3.25 -3.05
C ALA A 44 -11.50 -3.32 -2.54
N PHE A 45 -11.68 -3.43 -1.22
CA PHE A 45 -12.99 -3.40 -0.58
C PHE A 45 -13.70 -2.05 -0.81
N GLY A 46 -13.02 -0.94 -0.56
CA GLY A 46 -13.57 0.40 -0.77
C GLY A 46 -13.96 0.65 -2.23
N ALA A 47 -13.15 0.18 -3.17
CA ALA A 47 -13.45 0.24 -4.60
C ALA A 47 -14.69 -0.60 -4.96
N ALA A 48 -14.82 -1.81 -4.42
CA ALA A 48 -15.99 -2.67 -4.66
C ALA A 48 -17.28 -2.03 -4.13
N VAL A 49 -17.26 -1.49 -2.90
CA VAL A 49 -18.41 -0.78 -2.32
C VAL A 49 -18.73 0.49 -3.11
N GLY A 50 -17.70 1.25 -3.51
CA GLY A 50 -17.85 2.48 -4.28
C GLY A 50 -18.44 2.24 -5.67
N LEU A 51 -17.98 1.22 -6.38
CA LEU A 51 -18.51 0.86 -7.70
C LEU A 51 -19.97 0.38 -7.62
N GLY A 52 -20.30 -0.42 -6.60
CA GLY A 52 -21.68 -0.84 -6.34
C GLY A 52 -22.63 0.30 -5.98
N SER A 53 -22.09 1.49 -5.69
CA SER A 53 -22.84 2.69 -5.32
C SER A 53 -23.13 3.63 -6.48
N ILE A 54 -22.59 3.36 -7.68
CA ILE A 54 -22.78 4.21 -8.87
C ILE A 54 -24.09 3.83 -9.58
N SER A 55 -25.01 4.79 -9.76
CA SER A 55 -26.20 4.62 -10.59
C SER A 55 -25.95 5.13 -12.01
N ALA A 56 -26.42 4.37 -13.02
CA ALA A 56 -26.35 4.76 -14.43
C ALA A 56 -27.46 5.74 -14.86
N ARG A 57 -28.44 6.01 -13.99
CA ARG A 57 -29.56 6.91 -14.27
C ARG A 57 -29.29 8.33 -13.79
N PRO A 58 -29.51 9.37 -14.62
CA PRO A 58 -29.34 10.76 -14.22
C PRO A 58 -30.24 11.09 -13.01
N GLY A 59 -29.64 11.60 -11.93
CA GLY A 59 -30.36 12.02 -10.72
C GLY A 59 -30.54 10.95 -9.63
N GLU A 60 -30.16 9.69 -9.87
CA GLU A 60 -30.26 8.59 -8.88
C GLU A 60 -28.91 8.27 -8.18
N GLY A 61 -27.99 9.23 -8.09
CA GLY A 61 -26.69 9.05 -7.44
C GLY A 61 -26.75 9.20 -5.91
N LEU A 62 -25.78 8.61 -5.21
CA LEU A 62 -25.62 8.85 -3.77
C LEU A 62 -25.25 10.33 -3.51
N GLY A 63 -25.90 10.96 -2.54
CA GLY A 63 -25.63 12.34 -2.14
C GLY A 63 -24.30 12.51 -1.40
N PHE A 64 -24.00 13.75 -0.98
CA PHE A 64 -22.74 14.17 -0.35
C PHE A 64 -22.31 13.33 0.87
N GLY A 65 -23.27 12.73 1.60
CA GLY A 65 -22.98 11.83 2.72
C GLY A 65 -22.12 10.61 2.34
N SER A 66 -22.23 10.11 1.11
CA SER A 66 -21.41 9.00 0.62
C SER A 66 -19.93 9.36 0.47
N VAL A 67 -19.64 10.60 0.08
CA VAL A 67 -18.27 11.13 -0.04
C VAL A 67 -17.61 11.21 1.33
N ILE A 68 -18.33 11.74 2.32
CA ILE A 68 -17.86 11.80 3.71
C ILE A 68 -17.57 10.39 4.24
N LEU A 69 -18.51 9.45 4.05
CA LEU A 69 -18.36 8.08 4.54
C LEU A 69 -17.15 7.38 3.89
N THR A 70 -16.96 7.57 2.59
CA THR A 70 -15.80 7.03 1.85
C THR A 70 -14.50 7.65 2.34
N GLY A 71 -14.45 8.97 2.53
CA GLY A 71 -13.28 9.66 3.07
C GLY A 71 -12.93 9.19 4.48
N LEU A 72 -13.93 9.05 5.34
CA LEU A 72 -13.76 8.52 6.71
C LEU A 72 -13.25 7.08 6.68
N PHE A 73 -13.84 6.23 5.84
CA PHE A 73 -13.39 4.84 5.65
C PHE A 73 -11.91 4.78 5.24
N VAL A 74 -11.49 5.60 4.28
CA VAL A 74 -10.09 5.66 3.83
C VAL A 74 -9.16 6.09 4.97
N VAL A 75 -9.51 7.14 5.72
CA VAL A 75 -8.67 7.61 6.83
C VAL A 75 -8.55 6.54 7.92
N VAL A 76 -9.67 5.94 8.34
CA VAL A 76 -9.67 4.92 9.40
C VAL A 76 -8.85 3.70 8.97
N THR A 77 -9.09 3.18 7.77
CA THR A 77 -8.37 1.99 7.28
C THR A 77 -6.89 2.26 7.04
N MET A 78 -6.52 3.46 6.60
CA MET A 78 -5.13 3.91 6.50
C MET A 78 -4.44 3.85 7.86
N VAL A 79 -5.07 4.42 8.89
CA VAL A 79 -4.53 4.41 10.26
C VAL A 79 -4.39 2.97 10.76
N LEU A 80 -5.40 2.12 10.56
CA LEU A 80 -5.35 0.72 10.98
C LEU A 80 -4.24 -0.08 10.29
N ALA A 81 -4.05 0.10 8.98
CA ALA A 81 -3.01 -0.58 8.22
C ALA A 81 -1.60 -0.22 8.72
N TYR A 82 -1.32 1.07 8.90
CA TYR A 82 -0.02 1.52 9.39
C TYR A 82 0.19 1.23 10.88
N MET A 83 -0.86 1.25 11.70
CA MET A 83 -0.78 0.82 13.09
C MET A 83 -0.38 -0.67 13.18
N ALA A 84 -1.01 -1.53 12.37
CA ALA A 84 -0.67 -2.94 12.32
C ALA A 84 0.78 -3.17 11.85
N GLY A 85 1.22 -2.49 10.78
CA GLY A 85 2.59 -2.58 10.30
C GLY A 85 3.63 -2.10 11.32
N GLY A 86 3.37 -0.96 11.97
CA GLY A 86 4.21 -0.44 13.04
C GLY A 86 4.28 -1.36 14.25
N TYR A 87 3.16 -1.99 14.63
CA TYR A 87 3.13 -3.00 15.70
C TYR A 87 4.01 -4.22 15.36
N ILE A 88 3.92 -4.73 14.13
CA ILE A 88 4.75 -5.86 13.67
C ILE A 88 6.23 -5.47 13.68
N ALA A 89 6.59 -4.30 13.16
CA ALA A 89 7.97 -3.82 13.18
C ALA A 89 8.51 -3.68 14.62
N GLY A 90 7.71 -3.13 15.52
CA GLY A 90 8.07 -3.04 16.94
C GLY A 90 8.28 -4.42 17.58
N ARG A 91 7.46 -5.42 17.25
CA ARG A 91 7.57 -6.78 17.80
C ARG A 91 8.74 -7.58 17.23
N MET A 92 9.13 -7.32 15.99
CA MET A 92 10.22 -8.03 15.31
C MET A 92 11.60 -7.40 15.54
N ARG A 93 11.67 -6.18 16.10
CA ARG A 93 12.95 -5.53 16.42
C ARG A 93 13.77 -6.38 17.40
N ARG A 94 15.08 -6.33 17.25
CA ARG A 94 16.01 -6.88 18.25
C ARG A 94 15.88 -6.14 19.59
N ARG A 95 15.86 -6.92 20.67
CA ARG A 95 15.85 -6.41 22.05
C ARG A 95 17.27 -5.99 22.42
N VAL A 96 17.40 -4.84 23.10
CA VAL A 96 18.68 -4.35 23.60
C VAL A 96 18.66 -4.51 25.12
N ASP A 97 19.57 -5.34 25.63
CA ASP A 97 19.66 -5.62 27.05
C ASP A 97 20.00 -4.34 27.82
N GLY A 98 19.25 -4.05 28.89
CA GLY A 98 19.44 -2.85 29.72
C GLY A 98 18.74 -1.56 29.25
N SER A 99 17.95 -1.59 28.17
CA SER A 99 17.19 -0.39 27.73
C SER A 99 16.04 -0.06 28.68
N SER A 100 15.80 1.23 28.92
CA SER A 100 14.61 1.67 29.67
C SER A 100 13.31 1.42 28.86
N PRO A 101 12.14 1.27 29.53
CA PRO A 101 10.86 1.16 28.85
C PRO A 101 10.56 2.33 27.91
N GLU A 102 10.96 3.55 28.30
CA GLU A 102 10.76 4.79 27.54
C GLU A 102 11.58 4.80 26.25
N GLU A 103 12.85 4.39 26.34
CA GLU A 103 13.72 4.28 25.16
C GLU A 103 13.21 3.19 24.20
N SER A 104 12.74 2.08 24.75
CA SER A 104 12.10 1.02 23.97
C SER A 104 10.86 1.52 23.21
N ALA A 105 10.00 2.32 23.85
CA ALA A 105 8.83 2.92 23.23
C ALA A 105 9.20 3.95 22.15
N ALA A 106 10.22 4.77 22.39
CA ALA A 106 10.72 5.73 21.41
C ALA A 106 11.25 5.02 20.14
N ARG A 107 12.01 3.92 20.32
CA ARG A 107 12.52 3.11 19.21
C ARG A 107 11.40 2.46 18.40
N ASP A 108 10.34 1.99 19.07
CA ASP A 108 9.15 1.46 18.41
C ASP A 108 8.43 2.52 17.58
N GLY A 109 8.29 3.72 18.12
CA GLY A 109 7.76 4.87 17.39
C GLY A 109 8.56 5.18 16.12
N ILE A 110 9.90 5.17 16.22
CA ILE A 110 10.79 5.41 15.08
C ILE A 110 10.67 4.31 14.02
N HIS A 111 10.59 3.03 14.41
CA HIS A 111 10.37 1.94 13.46
C HIS A 111 9.00 2.04 12.79
N GLY A 112 7.96 2.43 13.53
CA GLY A 112 6.63 2.71 12.97
C GLY A 112 6.65 3.87 11.97
N LEU A 113 7.36 4.96 12.25
CA LEU A 113 7.55 6.07 11.31
C LEU A 113 8.32 5.64 10.05
N ALA A 114 9.31 4.77 10.20
CA ALA A 114 10.02 4.19 9.06
C ALA A 114 9.11 3.30 8.20
N VAL A 115 8.27 2.45 8.83
CA VAL A 115 7.24 1.67 8.15
C VAL A 115 6.30 2.57 7.36
N TRP A 116 5.87 3.69 7.96
CA TRP A 116 5.03 4.68 7.29
C TRP A 116 5.70 5.31 6.08
N GLY A 117 6.97 5.72 6.22
CA GLY A 117 7.73 6.32 5.11
C GLY A 117 7.92 5.35 3.94
N VAL A 118 8.40 4.13 4.22
CA VAL A 118 8.60 3.10 3.17
C VAL A 118 7.26 2.71 2.54
N GLY A 119 6.21 2.53 3.36
CA GLY A 119 4.87 2.21 2.88
C GLY A 119 4.28 3.32 2.00
N THR A 120 4.53 4.59 2.31
CA THR A 120 4.07 5.72 1.49
C THR A 120 4.75 5.74 0.13
N ILE A 121 6.06 5.43 0.07
CA ILE A 121 6.80 5.30 -1.19
C ILE A 121 6.25 4.12 -2.00
N ALA A 122 6.08 2.95 -1.38
CA ALA A 122 5.52 1.78 -2.05
C ALA A 122 4.09 2.06 -2.56
N GLY A 123 3.26 2.67 -1.72
CA GLY A 123 1.88 3.04 -2.04
C GLY A 123 1.79 4.06 -3.16
N SER A 124 2.68 5.04 -3.24
CA SER A 124 2.68 6.03 -4.32
C SER A 124 3.06 5.41 -5.67
N ILE A 125 4.02 4.48 -5.68
CA ILE A 125 4.40 3.71 -6.89
C ILE A 125 3.21 2.85 -7.35
N MET A 126 2.55 2.14 -6.43
CA MET A 126 1.38 1.32 -6.73
C MET A 126 0.22 2.18 -7.23
N LEU A 127 -0.04 3.32 -6.61
CA LEU A 127 -1.10 4.25 -7.03
C LEU A 127 -0.84 4.80 -8.43
N ALA A 128 0.40 5.22 -8.74
CA ALA A 128 0.77 5.65 -10.08
C ALA A 128 0.56 4.55 -11.13
N SER A 129 0.88 3.30 -10.77
CA SER A 129 0.67 2.12 -11.62
C SER A 129 -0.83 1.81 -11.80
N ALA A 130 -1.63 1.93 -10.75
CA ALA A 130 -3.07 1.69 -10.80
C ALA A 130 -3.80 2.75 -11.63
N VAL A 131 -3.43 4.03 -11.47
CA VAL A 131 -4.00 5.14 -12.24
C VAL A 131 -3.68 4.97 -13.72
N SER A 132 -2.42 4.72 -14.07
CA SER A 132 -2.01 4.50 -15.47
C SER A 132 -2.70 3.28 -16.08
N GLY A 133 -2.77 2.15 -15.36
CA GLY A 133 -3.49 0.96 -15.80
C GLY A 133 -4.99 1.21 -16.04
N THR A 134 -5.64 1.97 -15.15
CA THR A 134 -7.07 2.29 -15.27
C THR A 134 -7.34 3.20 -16.46
N LEU A 135 -6.51 4.21 -16.68
CA LEU A 135 -6.64 5.12 -17.85
C LEU A 135 -6.46 4.35 -19.16
N ASN A 136 -5.48 3.45 -19.23
CA ASN A 136 -5.25 2.62 -20.42
C ASN A 136 -6.42 1.66 -20.68
N ALA A 137 -6.96 1.04 -19.64
CA ALA A 137 -8.11 0.14 -19.75
C ALA A 137 -9.37 0.89 -20.22
N ALA A 138 -9.64 2.07 -19.65
CA ALA A 138 -10.76 2.91 -20.05
C ALA A 138 -10.63 3.40 -21.51
N GLY A 139 -9.44 3.85 -21.90
CA GLY A 139 -9.15 4.25 -23.28
C GLY A 139 -9.36 3.12 -24.29
N SER A 140 -8.91 1.91 -23.96
CA SER A 140 -9.07 0.71 -24.82
C SER A 140 -10.54 0.27 -24.94
N ALA A 141 -11.31 0.38 -23.85
CA ALA A 141 -12.74 0.09 -23.89
C ALA A 141 -13.50 1.13 -24.74
N ALA A 142 -13.14 2.41 -24.63
CA ALA A 142 -13.72 3.48 -25.44
C ALA A 142 -13.38 3.32 -26.92
N SER A 143 -12.13 3.00 -27.28
CA SER A 143 -11.74 2.76 -28.67
C SER A 143 -12.47 1.56 -29.26
N THR A 144 -12.59 0.47 -28.51
CA THR A 144 -13.35 -0.73 -28.93
C THR A 144 -14.82 -0.39 -29.18
N ALA A 145 -15.45 0.41 -28.32
CA ALA A 145 -16.82 0.85 -28.49
C ALA A 145 -17.00 1.76 -29.73
N VAL A 146 -16.04 2.67 -29.97
CA VAL A 146 -16.04 3.55 -31.15
C VAL A 146 -15.82 2.76 -32.43
N GLU A 147 -14.91 1.78 -32.43
CA GLU A 147 -14.67 0.89 -33.58
C GLU A 147 -15.89 0.02 -33.86
N ALA A 148 -16.55 -0.54 -32.84
CA ALA A 148 -17.78 -1.30 -32.98
C ALA A 148 -18.94 -0.43 -33.54
N ALA A 149 -19.05 0.81 -33.08
CA ALA A 149 -20.03 1.76 -33.61
C ALA A 149 -19.70 2.17 -35.06
N GLY A 150 -18.43 2.44 -35.37
CA GLY A 150 -17.97 2.79 -36.71
C GLY A 150 -18.13 1.67 -37.72
N SER A 151 -17.90 0.41 -37.32
CA SER A 151 -18.12 -0.77 -38.16
C SER A 151 -19.61 -1.08 -38.38
N ALA A 152 -20.46 -0.82 -37.38
CA ALA A 152 -21.92 -0.87 -37.57
C ALA A 152 -22.41 0.21 -38.56
N VAL A 153 -21.93 1.45 -38.44
CA VAL A 153 -22.26 2.54 -39.38
C VAL A 153 -21.70 2.27 -40.78
N GLY A 154 -20.47 1.77 -40.89
CA GLY A 154 -19.86 1.38 -42.15
C GLY A 154 -20.58 0.21 -42.83
N GLY A 155 -21.03 -0.78 -42.07
CA GLY A 155 -21.84 -1.89 -42.58
C GLY A 155 -23.21 -1.45 -43.09
N VAL A 156 -23.88 -0.51 -42.41
CA VAL A 156 -25.12 0.10 -42.90
C VAL A 156 -24.88 0.90 -44.18
N ALA A 157 -23.81 1.71 -44.24
CA ALA A 157 -23.47 2.47 -45.44
C ALA A 157 -23.15 1.58 -46.66
N GLN A 158 -22.45 0.46 -46.47
CA GLN A 158 -22.20 -0.53 -47.53
C GLN A 158 -23.48 -1.25 -47.96
N GLY A 159 -24.39 -1.57 -47.03
CA GLY A 159 -25.70 -2.15 -47.35
C GLY A 159 -26.58 -1.21 -48.18
N VAL A 160 -26.57 0.09 -47.88
CA VAL A 160 -27.32 1.12 -48.63
C VAL A 160 -26.68 1.39 -50.00
N GLY A 161 -25.35 1.35 -50.11
CA GLY A 161 -24.64 1.46 -51.40
C GLY A 161 -24.89 0.28 -52.34
N ALA A 162 -25.08 -0.93 -51.82
CA ALA A 162 -25.37 -2.12 -52.62
C ALA A 162 -26.79 -2.12 -53.23
N VAL A 163 -27.76 -1.44 -52.61
CA VAL A 163 -29.14 -1.30 -53.13
C VAL A 163 -29.33 -0.10 -54.05
N ALA A 164 -28.43 0.89 -53.99
CA ALA A 164 -28.44 2.06 -54.88
C ALA A 164 -27.56 1.91 -56.14
N GLY A 165 -26.79 0.82 -56.23
CA GLY A 165 -25.89 0.50 -57.35
C GLY A 165 -26.47 -0.43 -58.43
N VAL A 166 -27.79 -0.60 -58.48
CA VAL A 166 -28.54 -1.24 -59.59
C VAL A 166 -29.38 -0.16 -60.27
#